data_AF-A0A7Y0SEV9-F1
#
_entry.id   AF-A0A7Y0SEV9-F1
#
_cell.length_a   1.000
_cell.length_b   1.000
_cell.length_c   1.000
_cell.angle_alpha   90.00
_cell.angle_beta   90.00
_cell.angle_gamma   90.00
#
_symmetry.space_group_name_H-M   'P 1'
#
loop_
_entity.id
_entity.type
_entity.pdbx_description
1 polymer ?
#
loop_
_entity_poly.entity_id
_entity_poly.type
_entity_poly.pdbx_seq_one_letter_code
_entity_poly.pdbx_strand_id
1 'polypeptide(L)'
;LLIEAAMMAANMAPGVKRKQWGFEVLEDFEPETWAEIKSEANVQARRGVKKVDAKFFGFDNDPKVLKVAQENARRAGVEELIEFAQGDAATITRPAGFEHGVIVSNPPYGERLGTEPGLIALYTAFGGQLKSEFGGCKASIFSSSDELLSCLRMRADKQFKLNNGALPCHQKNYSIAERSADE
;
A
#
# COMPACT_ATOMS: atom_id res chain seq x y z
N LEU A 1 3.85 0.30 -0.96
CA LEU A 1 2.41 -0.01 -1.14
C LEU A 1 1.68 1.14 -1.81
N LEU A 2 1.44 2.26 -1.14
CA LEU A 2 0.66 3.37 -1.71
C LEU A 2 1.27 4.00 -2.97
N ILE A 3 2.59 4.22 -3.00
CA ILE A 3 3.26 4.82 -4.17
C ILE A 3 3.04 3.96 -5.42
N GLU A 4 3.23 2.64 -5.31
CA GLU A 4 2.97 1.70 -6.41
C GLU A 4 1.50 1.71 -6.83
N ALA A 5 0.57 1.72 -5.87
CA ALA A 5 -0.86 1.78 -6.16
C ALA A 5 -1.25 3.08 -6.88
N ALA A 6 -0.70 4.22 -6.47
CA ALA A 6 -0.90 5.51 -7.11
C ALA A 6 -0.29 5.54 -8.52
N MET A 7 0.91 4.97 -8.71
CA MET A 7 1.53 4.84 -10.03
C MET A 7 0.69 3.96 -10.96
N MET A 8 0.19 2.82 -10.47
CA MET A 8 -0.70 1.95 -11.24
C MET A 8 -2.01 2.65 -11.62
N ALA A 9 -2.64 3.35 -10.68
CA ALA A 9 -3.87 4.12 -10.94
C ALA A 9 -3.64 5.24 -11.96
N ALA A 10 -2.49 5.92 -11.89
CA ALA A 10 -2.07 6.93 -12.85
C ALA A 10 -1.58 6.34 -14.18
N ASN A 11 -1.63 5.02 -14.38
CA ASN A 11 -1.07 4.34 -15.55
C ASN A 11 0.38 4.79 -15.83
N MET A 12 1.17 4.95 -14.78
CA MET A 12 2.55 5.42 -14.84
C MET A 12 3.49 4.23 -15.02
N ALA A 13 4.32 4.26 -16.06
CA ALA A 13 5.31 3.21 -16.27
C ALA A 13 6.32 3.17 -15.09
N PRO A 14 6.65 1.98 -14.55
CA PRO A 14 7.53 1.86 -13.39
C PRO A 14 8.95 2.41 -13.67
N GLY A 15 9.38 2.34 -14.93
CA GLY A 15 10.68 2.83 -15.39
C GLY A 15 10.76 4.33 -15.66
N VAL A 16 9.66 5.09 -15.56
CA VAL A 16 9.58 6.46 -16.11
C VAL A 16 10.59 7.44 -15.50
N LYS A 17 10.97 7.23 -14.23
CA LYS A 17 11.99 8.04 -13.53
C LYS A 17 13.38 7.42 -13.54
N ARG A 18 13.53 6.20 -14.08
CA ARG A 18 14.82 5.53 -14.14
C ARG A 18 15.68 6.22 -15.21
N LYS A 19 16.90 6.61 -14.82
CA LYS A 19 17.78 7.40 -15.68
C LYS A 19 18.46 6.57 -16.77
N GLN A 20 18.76 5.31 -16.50
CA GLN A 20 19.58 4.46 -17.36
C GLN A 20 19.18 3.00 -17.24
N TRP A 21 19.31 2.27 -18.36
CA TRP A 21 19.14 0.83 -18.44
C TRP A 21 20.39 0.17 -19.00
N GLY A 22 20.61 -1.10 -18.62
CA GLY A 22 21.78 -1.86 -19.07
C GLY A 22 21.80 -2.14 -20.57
N PHE A 23 20.65 -2.09 -21.26
CA PHE A 23 20.60 -2.28 -22.71
C PHE A 23 21.08 -1.04 -23.49
N GLU A 24 21.19 0.13 -22.86
CA GLU A 24 21.60 1.37 -23.53
C GLU A 24 23.09 1.37 -23.93
N VAL A 25 23.86 0.35 -23.54
CA VAL A 25 25.28 0.18 -23.88
C VAL A 25 25.53 -0.95 -24.88
N LEU A 26 24.49 -1.62 -25.37
CA LEU A 26 24.61 -2.69 -26.36
C LEU A 26 24.85 -2.11 -27.75
N GLU A 27 25.55 -2.87 -28.60
CA GLU A 27 25.94 -2.44 -29.95
C GLU A 27 24.72 -2.22 -30.88
N ASP A 28 23.65 -2.99 -30.67
CA ASP A 28 22.39 -2.96 -31.41
C ASP A 28 21.33 -2.04 -30.76
N PHE A 29 21.73 -1.20 -29.80
CA PHE A 29 20.83 -0.28 -29.14
C PHE A 29 20.34 0.83 -30.10
N GLU A 30 19.03 0.99 -30.21
CA GLU A 30 18.37 2.02 -31.02
C GLU A 30 18.00 3.25 -30.16
N PRO A 31 18.80 4.33 -30.16
CA PRO A 31 18.57 5.48 -29.27
C PRO A 31 17.30 6.26 -29.60
N GLU A 32 16.92 6.32 -30.89
CA GLU A 32 15.73 7.06 -31.37
C GLU A 32 14.46 6.36 -30.92
N THR A 33 14.32 5.06 -31.20
CA THR A 33 13.22 4.21 -30.72
C THR A 33 13.05 4.30 -29.20
N TRP A 34 14.15 4.27 -28.44
CA TRP A 34 14.09 4.40 -26.99
C TRP A 34 13.67 5.80 -26.51
N ALA A 35 14.12 6.86 -27.20
CA ALA A 35 13.72 8.23 -26.89
C ALA A 35 12.21 8.44 -27.09
N GLU A 36 11.64 7.87 -28.14
CA GLU A 36 10.19 7.90 -28.42
C GLU A 36 9.40 7.23 -27.30
N ILE A 37 9.76 5.99 -26.92
CA ILE A 37 9.10 5.26 -25.82
C ILE A 37 9.18 6.04 -24.50
N LYS A 38 10.35 6.61 -24.18
CA LYS A 38 10.51 7.42 -22.97
C LYS A 38 9.65 8.68 -23.01
N SER A 39 9.54 9.34 -24.16
CA SER A 39 8.72 10.53 -24.34
C SER A 39 7.24 10.21 -24.12
N GLU A 40 6.74 9.15 -24.74
CA GLU A 40 5.38 8.67 -24.58
C GLU A 40 5.06 8.34 -23.12
N ALA A 41 5.92 7.56 -22.46
CA ALA A 41 5.75 7.19 -21.06
C ALA A 41 5.71 8.42 -20.13
N ASN A 42 6.52 9.45 -20.41
CA ASN A 42 6.51 10.69 -19.62
C ASN A 42 5.21 11.50 -19.82
N VAL A 43 4.71 11.59 -21.04
CA VAL A 43 3.44 12.26 -21.35
C VAL A 43 2.28 11.53 -20.68
N GLN A 44 2.27 10.19 -20.78
CA GLN A 44 1.27 9.34 -20.14
C GLN A 44 1.28 9.51 -18.63
N ALA A 45 2.45 9.46 -17.99
CA ALA A 45 2.60 9.66 -16.54
C ALA A 45 2.01 11.01 -16.07
N ARG A 46 2.34 12.11 -16.75
CA ARG A 46 1.86 13.45 -16.39
C ARG A 46 0.35 13.61 -16.56
N ARG A 47 -0.20 13.04 -17.64
CA ARG A 47 -1.65 13.05 -17.88
C ARG A 47 -2.39 12.13 -16.92
N GLY A 48 -1.79 10.99 -16.61
CA GLY A 48 -2.34 9.97 -15.74
C GLY A 48 -2.62 10.48 -14.35
N VAL A 49 -1.65 11.12 -13.70
CA VAL A 49 -1.82 11.70 -12.35
C VAL A 49 -3.03 12.64 -12.28
N LYS A 50 -3.24 13.49 -13.30
CA LYS A 50 -4.35 14.44 -13.35
C LYS A 50 -5.73 13.80 -13.59
N LYS A 51 -5.76 12.53 -14.01
CA LYS A 51 -6.99 11.78 -14.32
C LYS A 51 -7.39 10.83 -13.20
N VAL A 52 -6.56 10.67 -12.17
CA VAL A 52 -6.88 9.77 -11.06
C VAL A 52 -7.89 10.44 -10.14
N ASP A 53 -9.10 9.87 -10.07
CA ASP A 53 -10.14 10.31 -9.14
C ASP A 53 -10.00 9.67 -7.74
N ALA A 54 -9.24 8.57 -7.64
CA ALA A 54 -9.03 7.87 -6.38
C ALA A 54 -8.08 8.63 -5.45
N LYS A 55 -8.44 8.71 -4.16
CA LYS A 55 -7.57 9.24 -3.11
C LYS A 55 -6.86 8.13 -2.37
N PHE A 56 -5.60 8.37 -2.01
CA PHE A 56 -4.78 7.43 -1.25
C PHE A 56 -4.44 8.03 0.10
N PHE A 57 -4.55 7.22 1.16
CA PHE A 57 -4.29 7.66 2.53
C PHE A 57 -3.24 6.74 3.18
N GLY A 58 -2.22 7.33 3.78
CA GLY A 58 -1.13 6.62 4.44
C GLY A 58 -0.94 7.06 5.88
N PHE A 59 -0.92 6.08 6.79
CA PHE A 59 -0.73 6.29 8.21
C PHE A 59 0.41 5.43 8.74
N ASP A 60 1.18 6.02 9.64
CA ASP A 60 2.22 5.34 10.41
C ASP A 60 2.36 6.07 11.75
N ASN A 61 2.80 5.35 12.80
CA ASN A 61 3.02 5.94 14.11
C ASN A 61 4.37 6.67 14.17
N ASP A 62 5.33 6.31 13.31
CA ASP A 62 6.65 6.92 13.24
C ASP A 62 6.68 8.10 12.25
N PRO A 63 6.80 9.35 12.74
CA PRO A 63 6.87 10.53 11.87
C PRO A 63 8.11 10.54 10.96
N LYS A 64 9.18 9.81 11.30
CA LYS A 64 10.38 9.70 10.46
C LYS A 64 10.07 8.89 9.20
N VAL A 65 9.34 7.78 9.33
CA VAL A 65 8.91 6.95 8.19
C VAL A 65 7.97 7.73 7.29
N LEU A 66 7.05 8.50 7.86
CA LEU A 66 6.14 9.36 7.08
C LEU A 66 6.89 10.41 6.26
N LYS A 67 7.90 11.06 6.84
CA LYS A 67 8.73 12.03 6.09
C LYS A 67 9.41 11.36 4.90
N VAL A 68 9.99 10.16 5.11
CA VAL A 68 10.61 9.37 4.04
C VAL A 68 9.57 8.97 2.99
N ALA A 69 8.37 8.58 3.40
CA ALA A 69 7.28 8.21 2.50
C ALA A 69 6.81 9.38 1.63
N GLN A 70 6.67 10.57 2.20
CA GLN A 70 6.35 11.82 1.48
C GLN A 70 7.44 12.17 0.47
N GLU A 71 8.71 12.09 0.86
CA GLU A 71 9.84 12.32 -0.05
C GLU A 71 9.89 11.28 -1.18
N ASN A 72 9.59 10.02 -0.88
CA ASN A 72 9.47 8.96 -1.89
C ASN A 72 8.34 9.22 -2.88
N ALA A 73 7.16 9.61 -2.39
CA ALA A 73 6.02 9.94 -3.23
C ALA A 73 6.33 11.13 -4.16
N ARG A 74 7.02 12.15 -3.65
CA ARG A 74 7.51 13.28 -4.44
C ARG A 74 8.49 12.86 -5.53
N ARG A 75 9.44 11.97 -5.20
CA ARG A 75 10.40 11.45 -6.19
C ARG A 75 9.72 10.62 -7.28
N ALA A 76 8.67 9.88 -6.92
CA ALA A 76 7.85 9.13 -7.86
C ALA A 76 6.95 10.06 -8.71
N GLY A 77 6.61 11.25 -8.21
CA GLY A 77 5.73 12.21 -8.88
C GLY A 77 4.25 11.90 -8.70
N VAL A 78 3.89 11.35 -7.54
CA VAL A 78 2.51 10.98 -7.16
C VAL A 78 2.11 11.59 -5.80
N GLU A 79 2.86 12.58 -5.32
CA GLU A 79 2.61 13.21 -4.01
C GLU A 79 1.22 13.85 -3.92
N GLU A 80 0.69 14.39 -5.01
CA GLU A 80 -0.63 15.03 -5.05
C GLU A 80 -1.78 14.03 -4.87
N LEU A 81 -1.51 12.73 -5.05
CA LEU A 81 -2.51 11.67 -4.92
C LEU A 81 -2.58 11.07 -3.51
N ILE A 82 -1.54 11.27 -2.69
CA ILE A 82 -1.38 10.56 -1.41
C ILE A 82 -1.33 11.54 -0.24
N GLU A 83 -2.31 11.41 0.66
CA GLU A 83 -2.33 12.12 1.92
C GLU A 83 -1.68 11.24 3.01
N PHE A 84 -0.57 11.72 3.57
CA PHE A 84 0.13 11.08 4.67
C PHE A 84 -0.15 11.81 5.99
N ALA A 85 -0.52 11.07 7.02
CA ALA A 85 -0.72 11.61 8.36
C ALA A 85 -0.23 10.64 9.43
N GLN A 86 0.17 11.17 10.59
CA GLN A 86 0.51 10.33 11.73
C GLN A 86 -0.74 9.68 12.29
N GLY A 87 -0.68 8.38 12.55
CA GLY A 87 -1.82 7.62 13.08
C GLY A 87 -1.41 6.26 13.62
N ASP A 88 -2.10 5.83 14.67
CA ASP A 88 -1.98 4.48 15.21
C ASP A 88 -3.05 3.58 14.56
N ALA A 89 -2.63 2.46 13.98
CA ALA A 89 -3.53 1.50 13.35
C ALA A 89 -4.58 0.93 14.33
N ALA A 90 -4.31 0.93 15.63
CA ALA A 90 -5.25 0.50 16.66
C ALA A 90 -6.38 1.51 16.94
N THR A 91 -6.23 2.77 16.53
CA THR A 91 -7.20 3.85 16.82
C THR A 91 -7.51 4.72 15.60
N ILE A 92 -7.04 4.32 14.42
CA ILE A 92 -7.19 5.09 13.18
C ILE A 92 -8.67 5.22 12.82
N THR A 93 -9.10 6.45 12.55
CA THR A 93 -10.45 6.74 12.08
C THR A 93 -10.48 6.78 10.56
N ARG A 94 -11.66 6.50 10.01
CA ARG A 94 -11.89 6.57 8.56
C ARG A 94 -11.64 8.00 8.04
N PRO A 95 -10.76 8.20 7.04
CA PRO A 95 -10.56 9.51 6.44
C PRO A 95 -11.82 10.01 5.73
N ALA A 96 -12.02 11.34 5.71
CA ALA A 96 -13.13 11.95 5.00
C ALA A 96 -13.09 11.59 3.50
N GLY A 97 -14.21 11.11 2.95
CA GLY A 97 -14.32 10.66 1.56
C GLY A 97 -13.84 9.22 1.31
N PHE A 98 -13.47 8.46 2.34
CA PHE A 98 -13.13 7.04 2.23
C PHE A 98 -14.34 6.14 2.60
N GLU A 99 -15.38 6.15 1.76
CA GLU A 99 -16.63 5.40 2.05
C GLU A 99 -16.56 3.92 1.67
N HIS A 100 -16.07 3.64 0.45
CA HIS A 100 -15.87 2.29 -0.06
C HIS A 100 -14.44 2.17 -0.59
N GLY A 101 -13.62 1.38 0.08
CA GLY A 101 -12.20 1.29 -0.26
C GLY A 101 -11.56 -0.03 0.13
N VAL A 102 -10.24 -0.07 -0.09
CA VAL A 102 -9.41 -1.21 0.27
C VAL A 102 -8.31 -0.73 1.21
N ILE A 103 -8.28 -1.29 2.41
CA ILE A 103 -7.19 -1.09 3.36
C ILE A 103 -6.11 -2.11 3.01
N VAL A 104 -4.90 -1.66 2.72
CA VAL A 104 -3.77 -2.54 2.44
C VAL A 104 -2.67 -2.22 3.44
N SER A 105 -2.18 -3.22 4.16
CA SER A 105 -1.12 -3.02 5.14
C SER A 105 -0.14 -4.19 5.15
N ASN A 106 1.08 -3.86 5.55
CA ASN A 106 2.15 -4.79 5.88
C ASN A 106 2.53 -4.54 7.36
N PRO A 107 1.70 -4.98 8.33
CA PRO A 107 1.97 -4.73 9.74
C PRO A 107 3.25 -5.45 10.19
N PRO A 108 3.82 -5.07 11.34
CA PRO A 108 5.01 -5.73 11.85
C PRO A 108 4.76 -7.22 12.10
N TYR A 109 5.80 -8.03 11.93
CA TYR A 109 5.83 -9.45 12.25
C TYR A 109 7.28 -9.88 12.50
N GLY A 110 7.46 -11.01 13.20
CA GLY A 110 8.77 -11.52 13.59
C GLY A 110 9.54 -10.54 14.50
N GLU A 111 10.87 -10.55 14.42
CA GLU A 111 11.75 -9.73 15.28
C GLU A 111 11.73 -8.23 14.95
N ARG A 112 10.97 -7.79 13.93
CA ARG A 112 11.11 -6.43 13.40
C ARG A 112 10.64 -5.35 14.38
N LEU A 113 9.61 -5.61 15.19
CA LEU A 113 9.05 -4.64 16.12
C LEU A 113 8.27 -5.37 17.24
N GLY A 114 8.87 -5.41 18.43
CA GLY A 114 8.16 -5.79 19.66
C GLY A 114 8.28 -7.26 20.08
N THR A 115 7.69 -7.55 21.24
CA THR A 115 7.57 -8.91 21.76
C THR A 115 6.35 -9.59 21.15
N GLU A 116 6.33 -10.92 21.14
CA GLU A 116 5.18 -11.70 20.65
C GLU A 116 3.83 -11.29 21.29
N PRO A 117 3.73 -11.04 22.62
CA PRO A 117 2.51 -10.49 23.22
C PRO A 117 2.11 -9.11 22.67
N GLY A 118 3.10 -8.24 22.38
CA GLY A 118 2.85 -6.92 21.81
C GLY A 118 2.27 -6.99 20.40
N LEU A 119 2.77 -7.92 19.57
CA LEU A 119 2.24 -8.17 18.23
C LEU A 119 0.81 -8.74 18.28
N ILE A 120 0.54 -9.68 19.18
CA ILE A 120 -0.82 -10.23 19.36
C ILE A 120 -1.79 -9.12 19.77
N ALA A 121 -1.40 -8.26 20.72
CA ALA A 121 -2.22 -7.13 21.14
C ALA A 121 -2.49 -6.15 19.99
N LEU A 122 -1.46 -5.82 19.20
CA LEU A 122 -1.59 -4.95 18.03
C LEU A 122 -2.55 -5.52 17.00
N TYR A 123 -2.39 -6.79 16.58
CA TYR A 123 -3.27 -7.38 15.56
C TYR A 123 -4.71 -7.52 16.07
N THR A 124 -4.90 -7.79 17.37
CA THR A 124 -6.24 -7.84 17.98
C THR A 124 -6.90 -6.46 17.95
N ALA A 125 -6.18 -5.41 18.36
CA ALA A 125 -6.67 -4.04 18.36
C ALA A 125 -6.93 -3.56 16.92
N PHE A 126 -6.01 -3.82 15.99
CA PHE A 126 -6.15 -3.46 14.59
C PHE A 126 -7.36 -4.15 13.94
N GLY A 127 -7.57 -5.44 14.19
CA GLY A 127 -8.78 -6.14 13.73
C GLY A 127 -10.06 -5.57 14.31
N GLY A 128 -10.06 -5.17 15.59
CA GLY A 128 -11.16 -4.44 16.23
C GLY A 128 -11.46 -3.12 15.52
N GLN A 129 -10.43 -2.29 15.31
CA GLN A 129 -10.54 -0.99 14.67
C GLN A 129 -11.02 -1.07 13.22
N LEU A 130 -10.54 -2.06 12.46
CA LEU A 130 -11.02 -2.32 11.10
C LEU A 130 -12.53 -2.58 11.07
N LYS A 131 -13.04 -3.39 11.99
CA LYS A 131 -14.48 -3.70 12.07
C LYS A 131 -15.32 -2.53 12.54
N SER A 132 -14.80 -1.69 13.45
CA SER A 132 -15.56 -0.55 13.97
C SER A 132 -15.64 0.60 12.97
N GLU A 133 -14.53 0.93 12.31
CA GLU A 133 -14.42 2.13 11.47
C GLU A 133 -14.60 1.85 9.98
N PHE A 134 -14.28 0.64 9.49
CA PHE A 134 -14.16 0.34 8.06
C PHE A 134 -15.16 -0.71 7.57
N GLY A 135 -16.33 -0.83 8.22
CA GLY A 135 -17.45 -1.63 7.71
C GLY A 135 -17.81 -1.28 6.27
N GLY A 136 -18.08 -2.31 5.45
CA GLY A 136 -18.35 -2.19 4.01
C GLY A 136 -17.10 -2.14 3.12
N CYS A 137 -15.90 -1.96 3.71
CA CYS A 137 -14.64 -1.97 2.97
C CYS A 137 -14.03 -3.37 2.86
N LYS A 138 -12.95 -3.47 2.09
CA LYS A 138 -12.08 -4.66 2.05
C LYS A 138 -10.77 -4.38 2.77
N ALA A 139 -10.16 -5.41 3.32
CA ALA A 139 -8.78 -5.35 3.82
C ALA A 139 -7.90 -6.39 3.11
N SER A 140 -6.64 -6.06 2.90
CA SER A 140 -5.61 -6.96 2.37
C SER A 140 -4.36 -6.82 3.22
N ILE A 141 -4.12 -7.82 4.08
CA ILE A 141 -3.07 -7.76 5.10
C ILE A 141 -1.98 -8.76 4.75
N PHE A 142 -0.73 -8.28 4.72
CA PHE A 142 0.47 -9.08 4.46
C PHE A 142 1.19 -9.38 5.77
N SER A 143 1.53 -10.65 6.02
CA SER A 143 2.31 -11.05 7.21
C SER A 143 3.05 -12.37 6.99
N SER A 144 4.12 -12.62 7.76
CA SER A 144 4.79 -13.92 7.81
C SER A 144 4.22 -14.88 8.86
N SER A 145 3.24 -14.45 9.67
CA SER A 145 2.63 -15.29 10.71
C SER A 145 1.13 -15.43 10.48
N ASP A 146 0.68 -16.68 10.33
CA ASP A 146 -0.74 -17.01 10.24
C ASP A 146 -1.44 -16.82 11.60
N GLU A 147 -0.72 -17.02 12.69
CA GLU A 147 -1.18 -16.79 14.06
C GLU A 147 -1.55 -15.33 14.27
N LEU A 148 -0.67 -14.39 13.90
CA LEU A 148 -0.96 -12.95 13.99
C LEU A 148 -2.15 -12.56 13.10
N LEU A 149 -2.22 -13.07 11.87
CA LEU A 149 -3.36 -12.83 10.97
C LEU A 149 -4.68 -13.36 11.56
N SER A 150 -4.65 -14.43 12.36
CA SER A 150 -5.84 -14.95 13.06
C SER A 150 -6.35 -14.01 14.16
N CYS A 151 -5.47 -13.20 14.76
CA CYS A 151 -5.82 -12.21 15.79
C CYS A 151 -6.71 -11.08 15.24
N LEU A 152 -6.76 -10.87 13.92
CA LEU A 152 -7.70 -9.93 13.30
C LEU A 152 -9.17 -10.31 13.54
N ARG A 153 -9.45 -11.58 13.90
CA ARG A 153 -10.79 -12.13 14.12
C ARG A 153 -11.75 -11.86 12.95
N MET A 154 -11.23 -12.05 11.74
CA MET A 154 -11.97 -11.99 10.48
C MET A 154 -11.64 -13.22 9.63
N ARG A 155 -12.62 -13.74 8.91
CA ARG A 155 -12.41 -14.83 7.96
C ARG A 155 -11.85 -14.25 6.65
N ALA A 156 -10.75 -14.81 6.17
CA ALA A 156 -10.20 -14.42 4.87
C ALA A 156 -11.03 -15.04 3.73
N ASP A 157 -11.35 -14.24 2.72
CA ASP A 157 -12.03 -14.67 1.50
C ASP A 157 -11.03 -15.32 0.52
N LYS A 158 -9.80 -14.81 0.51
CA LYS A 158 -8.73 -15.27 -0.38
C LYS A 158 -7.38 -15.15 0.32
N GLN A 159 -6.48 -16.06 -0.02
CA GLN A 159 -5.10 -16.03 0.46
C GLN A 159 -4.13 -16.27 -0.70
N PHE A 160 -2.96 -15.65 -0.61
CA PHE A 160 -1.85 -15.82 -1.54
C PHE A 160 -0.57 -16.08 -0.76
N LYS A 161 0.19 -17.08 -1.21
CA LYS A 161 1.53 -17.37 -0.68
C LYS A 161 2.55 -16.55 -1.46
N LEU A 162 3.39 -15.82 -0.75
CA LEU A 162 4.39 -14.91 -1.29
C LEU A 162 5.69 -15.05 -0.50
N ASN A 163 6.81 -14.61 -1.08
CA ASN A 163 8.09 -14.57 -0.37
C ASN A 163 8.55 -13.12 -0.24
N ASN A 164 8.91 -12.70 0.98
CA ASN A 164 9.62 -11.45 1.22
C ASN A 164 11.10 -11.76 1.44
N GLY A 165 11.86 -11.80 0.34
CA GLY A 165 13.19 -12.39 0.34
C GLY A 165 13.13 -13.89 0.61
N ALA A 166 13.88 -14.37 1.60
CA ALA A 166 13.84 -15.77 2.03
C ALA A 166 12.66 -16.11 2.95
N LEU A 167 11.87 -15.12 3.40
CA LEU A 167 10.82 -15.30 4.38
C LEU A 167 9.47 -15.65 3.70
N PRO A 168 8.90 -16.84 3.94
CA PRO A 168 7.56 -17.16 3.49
C PRO A 168 6.53 -16.26 4.17
N CYS A 169 5.62 -15.71 3.39
CA CYS A 169 4.59 -14.78 3.82
C CYS A 169 3.25 -15.11 3.17
N HIS A 170 2.20 -14.55 3.76
CA HIS A 170 0.84 -14.63 3.27
C HIS A 170 0.26 -13.23 3.07
N GLN A 171 -0.42 -13.01 1.95
CA GLN A 171 -1.37 -11.92 1.77
C GLN A 171 -2.77 -12.50 1.92
N LYS A 172 -3.55 -12.01 2.89
CA LYS A 172 -4.94 -12.42 3.08
C LYS A 172 -5.88 -11.26 2.81
N ASN A 173 -6.93 -11.54 2.05
CA ASN A 173 -7.99 -10.58 1.72
C ASN A 173 -9.22 -10.88 2.56
N TYR A 174 -9.85 -9.82 3.07
CA TYR A 174 -10.99 -9.87 3.97
C TYR A 174 -12.06 -8.90 3.49
N SER A 175 -13.32 -9.30 3.59
CA SER A 175 -14.47 -8.40 3.49
C SER A 175 -14.90 -8.00 4.90
N ILE A 176 -14.97 -6.69 5.17
CA ILE A 176 -15.35 -6.17 6.48
C ILE A 176 -16.87 -5.98 6.46
N ALA A 177 -17.59 -6.76 7.27
CA ALA A 177 -19.05 -6.65 7.36
C ALA A 177 -19.47 -5.24 7.76
N GLU A 178 -20.52 -4.72 7.14
CA GLU A 178 -21.18 -3.52 7.62
C GLU A 178 -21.77 -3.79 9.00
N ARG A 179 -21.66 -2.81 9.89
CA ARG A 179 -22.34 -2.87 11.17
C ARG A 179 -23.82 -2.62 10.88
N SER A 180 -24.66 -3.66 11.04
CA SER A 180 -26.11 -3.48 11.03
C SER A 180 -26.44 -2.43 12.09
N ALA A 181 -27.11 -1.36 11.68
CA ALA A 181 -27.55 -0.29 12.55
C ALA A 181 -28.76 -0.77 13.38
N ASP A 182 -28.58 -1.82 14.18
CA ASP A 182 -29.54 -2.33 15.15
C ASP A 182 -28.76 -3.09 16.22
N GLU A 183 -28.45 -2.39 17.32
CA GLU A 183 -28.43 -2.83 18.74
C GLU A 183 -27.96 -1.69 19.65
#